data_AF-A0A6J4T9W4-F1
#
_entry.id   AF-A0A6J4T9W4-F1
#
_cell.length_a   1.000
_cell.length_b   1.000
_cell.length_c   1.000
_cell.angle_alpha   90.00
_cell.angle_beta   90.00
_cell.angle_gamma   90.00
#
_symmetry.space_group_name_H-M   'P 1'
#
loop_
_entity.id
_entity.type
_entity.pdbx_description
1 polymer ?
#
loop_
_entity_poly.entity_id
_entity_poly.type
_entity_poly.pdbx_seq_one_letter_code
_entity_poly.pdbx_strand_id
1 'polypeptide(L)'
;MAQQAAAEYFVLSMAVLAWSWLLKWTVGWRRNQVDSRLAMDYVRHLNRRYWLFALLNTAAAVLVYAHWPSGLALCGILTATLLIPPRTPRYHTEAPIVEGES
;
A
#
# COMPACT_ATOMS: atom_id res chain seq x y z
N MET A 1 -21.79 8.75 19.05
CA MET A 1 -21.80 7.36 18.55
C MET A 1 -21.64 7.27 17.03
N ALA A 2 -22.41 8.03 16.23
CA ALA A 2 -22.29 7.98 14.75
C ALA A 2 -20.87 8.28 14.21
N GLN A 3 -20.17 9.28 14.76
CA GLN A 3 -18.80 9.63 14.36
C GLN A 3 -17.79 8.50 14.60
N GLN A 4 -17.90 7.81 15.73
CA GLN A 4 -17.04 6.67 16.05
C GLN A 4 -17.28 5.51 15.09
N ALA A 5 -18.54 5.13 14.85
CA ALA A 5 -18.86 4.05 13.91
C ALA A 5 -18.39 4.38 12.48
N ALA A 6 -18.50 5.64 12.06
CA ALA A 6 -17.97 6.10 10.77
C ALA A 6 -16.44 5.99 10.70
N ALA A 7 -15.74 6.36 11.77
CA ALA A 7 -14.29 6.22 11.86
C ALA A 7 -13.85 4.75 11.82
N GLU A 8 -14.50 3.89 12.60
CA GLU A 8 -14.27 2.45 12.62
C GLU A 8 -14.46 1.84 11.22
N TYR A 9 -15.60 2.11 10.58
CA TYR A 9 -15.88 1.64 9.22
C TYR A 9 -14.81 2.09 8.21
N PHE A 10 -14.44 3.37 8.24
CA PHE A 10 -13.43 3.92 7.33
C PHE A 10 -12.07 3.25 7.52
N VAL A 11 -11.59 3.15 8.76
CA VAL A 11 -10.27 2.56 9.07
C VAL A 11 -10.25 1.06 8.73
N LEU A 12 -11.34 0.32 9.00
CA LEU A 12 -11.46 -1.09 8.61
C LEU A 12 -11.44 -1.25 7.09
N SER A 13 -12.17 -0.41 6.37
CA SER A 13 -12.20 -0.43 4.90
C SER A 13 -10.81 -0.21 4.32
N MET A 14 -10.04 0.72 4.90
CA MET A 14 -8.66 0.98 4.51
C MET A 14 -7.72 -0.21 4.81
N ALA A 15 -7.90 -0.88 5.94
CA ALA A 15 -7.15 -2.10 6.24
C ALA A 15 -7.46 -3.22 5.23
N VAL A 16 -8.74 -3.47 4.92
CA VAL A 16 -9.16 -4.45 3.91
C VAL A 16 -8.57 -4.12 2.53
N LEU A 17 -8.59 -2.84 2.14
CA LEU A 17 -8.02 -2.38 0.88
C LEU A 17 -6.50 -2.63 0.83
N ALA A 18 -5.78 -2.31 1.91
CA ALA A 18 -4.33 -2.52 2.01
C ALA A 18 -3.97 -4.02 1.90
N TRP A 19 -4.72 -4.90 2.58
CA TRP A 19 -4.58 -6.35 2.47
C TRP A 19 -4.89 -6.87 1.06
N SER A 20 -5.93 -6.36 0.42
CA SER A 20 -6.28 -6.74 -0.96
C SER A 20 -5.15 -6.39 -1.94
N TRP A 21 -4.53 -5.21 -1.79
CA TRP A 21 -3.37 -4.83 -2.59
C TRP A 21 -2.13 -5.69 -2.31
N LEU A 22 -1.85 -5.99 -1.04
CA LEU A 22 -0.76 -6.90 -0.67
C LEU A 22 -0.99 -8.30 -1.25
N LEU A 23 -2.23 -8.82 -1.21
CA LEU A 23 -2.59 -10.10 -1.79
C LEU A 23 -2.37 -10.09 -3.32
N LYS A 24 -2.90 -9.07 -4.01
CA LYS A 24 -2.70 -8.89 -5.46
C LYS A 24 -1.21 -8.88 -5.81
N TRP A 25 -0.42 -8.07 -5.11
CA TRP A 25 1.03 -8.00 -5.28
C TRP A 25 1.69 -9.36 -5.06
N THR A 26 1.36 -10.04 -3.96
CA THR A 26 1.96 -11.35 -3.61
C THR A 26 1.64 -12.41 -4.65
N VAL A 27 0.40 -12.47 -5.14
CA VAL A 27 -0.01 -13.40 -6.20
C VAL A 27 0.73 -13.09 -7.50
N GLY A 28 0.76 -11.81 -7.92
CA GLY A 28 1.46 -11.39 -9.13
C GLY A 28 2.95 -11.70 -9.08
N TRP A 29 3.59 -11.42 -7.94
CA TRP A 29 5.01 -11.70 -7.74
C TRP A 29 5.31 -13.20 -7.77
N ARG A 30 4.52 -14.03 -7.08
CA ARG A 30 4.69 -15.49 -7.09
C ARG A 30 4.42 -16.13 -8.45
N ARG A 31 3.59 -15.51 -9.28
CA ARG A 31 3.25 -15.96 -10.63
C ARG A 31 4.15 -15.37 -11.72
N ASN A 32 5.26 -14.73 -11.36
CA ASN A 32 6.18 -14.08 -12.30
C ASN A 32 5.49 -13.05 -13.24
N GLN A 33 4.46 -12.37 -12.74
CA GLN A 33 3.75 -11.29 -13.48
C GLN A 33 4.37 -9.90 -13.22
N VAL A 34 5.41 -9.82 -12.40
CA VAL A 34 6.22 -8.62 -12.20
C VAL A 34 7.27 -8.59 -13.32
N ASP A 35 7.46 -7.44 -13.98
CA ASP A 35 8.43 -7.29 -15.07
C ASP A 35 9.82 -7.78 -14.62
N SER A 36 10.36 -8.78 -15.32
CA SER A 36 11.64 -9.42 -14.99
C SER A 36 12.84 -8.48 -15.17
N ARG A 37 12.67 -7.36 -15.88
CA ARG A 37 13.71 -6.33 -16.06
C ARG A 37 13.86 -5.43 -14.85
N LEU A 38 12.88 -5.42 -13.93
CA LEU A 38 12.94 -4.60 -12.71
C LEU A 38 14.08 -5.07 -11.82
N ALA A 39 14.81 -4.09 -11.28
CA ALA A 39 15.89 -4.35 -10.36
C ALA A 39 15.35 -5.03 -9.08
N MET A 40 15.98 -6.13 -8.68
CA MET A 40 15.50 -6.94 -7.54
C MET A 40 15.47 -6.14 -6.22
N ASP A 41 16.36 -5.15 -6.05
CA ASP A 41 16.34 -4.24 -4.90
C ASP A 41 15.08 -3.37 -4.88
N TYR A 42 14.64 -2.89 -6.04
CA TYR A 42 13.38 -2.16 -6.20
C TYR A 42 12.18 -3.04 -5.85
N VAL A 43 12.13 -4.27 -6.39
CA VAL A 43 11.04 -5.22 -6.11
C VAL A 43 10.97 -5.56 -4.61
N ARG A 44 12.12 -5.80 -3.96
CA ARG A 44 12.19 -6.05 -2.50
C ARG A 44 11.72 -4.85 -1.70
N HIS A 45 12.09 -3.63 -2.11
CA HIS A 45 11.63 -2.40 -1.47
C HIS A 45 10.11 -2.25 -1.58
N LEU A 46 9.56 -2.45 -2.78
CA LEU A 46 8.12 -2.36 -3.02
C LEU A 46 7.34 -3.42 -2.22
N ASN A 47 7.85 -4.66 -2.17
CA ASN A 47 7.28 -5.72 -1.34
C ASN A 47 7.24 -5.33 0.15
N ARG A 48 8.34 -4.80 0.68
CA ARG A 48 8.39 -4.30 2.07
C ARG A 48 7.37 -3.18 2.30
N ARG A 49 7.18 -2.28 1.33
CA ARG A 49 6.21 -1.18 1.43
C ARG A 49 4.77 -1.69 1.48
N TYR A 50 4.40 -2.68 0.65
CA TYR A 50 3.07 -3.30 0.72
C TYR A 50 2.81 -3.96 2.09
N TRP A 51 3.77 -4.73 2.60
CA TRP A 51 3.66 -5.35 3.91
C TRP A 51 3.54 -4.31 5.03
N LEU A 52 4.42 -3.31 5.04
CA LEU A 52 4.40 -2.25 6.05
C LEU A 52 3.06 -1.51 6.05
N PHE A 53 2.54 -1.18 4.86
CA PHE A 53 1.27 -0.46 4.73
C PHE A 53 0.08 -1.28 5.25
N ALA A 54 0.02 -2.58 4.92
CA ALA A 54 -1.01 -3.49 5.42
C ALA A 54 -0.95 -3.65 6.95
N LEU A 55 0.25 -3.82 7.51
CA LEU A 55 0.45 -3.95 8.96
C LEU A 55 0.08 -2.66 9.72
N LEU A 56 0.50 -1.50 9.23
CA LEU A 56 0.19 -0.22 9.87
C LEU A 56 -1.31 0.11 9.79
N ASN A 57 -1.99 -0.19 8.68
CA ASN A 57 -3.45 -0.03 8.62
C ASN A 57 -4.18 -1.04 9.52
N THR A 58 -3.64 -2.25 9.71
CA THR A 58 -4.17 -3.21 10.68
C THR A 58 -4.01 -2.68 12.10
N ALA A 59 -2.85 -2.10 12.44
CA ALA A 59 -2.64 -1.47 13.74
C ALA A 59 -3.61 -0.29 13.96
N ALA A 60 -3.85 0.54 12.93
CA ALA A 60 -4.86 1.59 12.99
C ALA A 60 -6.27 1.04 13.23
N ALA A 61 -6.62 -0.07 12.56
CA ALA A 61 -7.91 -0.75 12.72
C ALA A 61 -8.09 -1.40 14.10
N VAL A 62 -7.02 -1.83 14.76
CA VAL A 62 -7.10 -2.25 16.17
C VAL A 62 -7.23 -1.01 17.08
N LEU A 63 -6.44 0.03 16.81
CA LEU A 63 -6.39 1.24 17.62
C LEU A 63 -7.72 2.02 17.61
N VAL A 64 -8.47 2.01 16.50
CA VAL A 64 -9.74 2.75 16.39
C VAL A 64 -10.79 2.24 17.38
N TYR A 65 -10.77 0.95 17.75
CA TYR A 65 -11.68 0.40 18.78
C TYR A 65 -11.27 0.77 20.21
N ALA A 66 -9.98 1.06 20.45
CA ALA A 66 -9.50 1.51 21.75
C ALA A 66 -9.64 3.04 21.92
N HIS A 67 -9.32 3.79 20.86
CA HIS A 67 -9.40 5.25 20.82
C HIS A 67 -9.62 5.72 19.38
N TRP A 68 -10.88 5.93 19.00
CA TRP A 68 -11.28 6.21 17.62
C TRP A 68 -10.55 7.40 16.97
N PRO A 69 -10.24 8.52 17.67
CA PRO A 69 -9.51 9.63 17.05
C PRO A 69 -8.09 9.24 16.66
N SER A 70 -7.41 8.42 17.48
CA SER A 70 -6.02 8.01 17.21
C SER A 70 -5.93 7.01 16.07
N GLY A 71 -6.85 6.04 16.03
CA GLY A 71 -6.95 5.10 14.91
C GLY A 71 -7.21 5.83 13.59
N LEU A 72 -8.16 6.77 13.60
CA LEU A 72 -8.47 7.60 12.43
C LEU A 72 -7.27 8.47 12.01
N ALA A 73 -6.61 9.13 12.96
CA ALA A 73 -5.45 9.98 12.68
C ALA A 73 -4.30 9.17 12.07
N LEU A 74 -3.98 8.00 12.62
CA LEU A 74 -2.95 7.12 12.06
C LEU A 74 -3.30 6.70 10.64
N CYS A 75 -4.54 6.24 10.40
CA CYS A 75 -5.02 5.89 9.06
C CYS A 75 -4.93 7.07 8.08
N GLY A 76 -5.27 8.27 8.54
CA GLY A 76 -5.17 9.51 7.76
C GLY A 76 -3.72 9.82 7.36
N ILE A 77 -2.78 9.73 8.31
CA ILE A 77 -1.33 9.92 8.04
C ILE A 77 -0.84 8.90 7.02
N LEU A 78 -1.16 7.62 7.19
CA LEU A 78 -0.79 6.56 6.24
C LEU A 78 -1.34 6.87 4.84
N THR A 79 -2.60 7.28 4.75
CA THR A 79 -3.22 7.66 3.47
C THR A 79 -2.51 8.86 2.84
N ALA A 80 -2.18 9.88 3.63
CA ALA A 80 -1.46 11.05 3.16
C ALA A 80 -0.05 10.71 2.62
N THR A 81 0.61 9.66 3.14
CA THR A 81 1.90 9.21 2.57
C THR A 81 1.79 8.72 1.12
N LEU A 82 0.60 8.38 0.63
CA LEU A 82 0.37 8.01 -0.76
C LEU A 82 0.44 9.22 -1.71
N LEU A 83 0.36 10.44 -1.19
CA LEU A 83 0.60 11.67 -1.96
C LEU A 83 2.08 11.85 -2.32
N ILE A 84 2.98 11.17 -1.61
CA ILE A 84 4.41 11.21 -1.89
C ILE A 84 4.67 10.35 -3.15
N PRO A 85 5.28 10.92 -4.21
CA PRO A 85 5.59 10.18 -5.42
C PRO A 85 6.34 8.88 -5.11
N PRO A 86 5.96 7.76 -5.74
CA PRO A 86 6.68 6.52 -5.56
C PRO A 86 8.12 6.67 -6.09
N ARG A 87 9.03 5.87 -5.52
CA ARG A 87 10.40 5.80 -6.03
C ARG A 87 10.38 5.40 -7.50
N THR A 88 11.16 6.09 -8.33
CA THR A 88 11.30 5.76 -9.75
C THR A 88 11.73 4.29 -9.90
N PRO A 89 11.05 3.51 -10.77
CA PRO A 89 11.44 2.14 -11.06
C PRO A 89 12.88 2.10 -11.56
N ARG A 90 13.65 1.12 -11.08
CA ARG A 90 15.00 0.84 -11.58
C ARG A 90 14.93 -0.41 -12.42
N TYR A 91 15.51 -0.36 -13.60
CA TYR A 91 15.57 -1.49 -14.52
C TYR A 91 17.02 -1.89 -14.76
N HIS A 92 17.26 -3.18 -15.01
CA HIS A 92 18.57 -3.71 -15.41
C HIS A 92 18.89 -3.43 -16.88
N THR A 93 17.85 -3.23 -17.70
CA THR A 93 17.91 -2.84 -19.12
C THR A 93 17.10 -1.56 -19.33
N GLU A 94 17.15 -0.94 -20.51
CA GLU A 94 16.30 0.20 -20.82
C GLU A 94 14.80 -0.11 -20.54
N ALA A 95 14.10 0.90 -20.00
CA ALA A 95 12.66 0.84 -19.80
C ALA A 95 11.95 0.67 -21.17
N PRO A 96 10.79 -0.01 -21.23
CA PRO A 96 10.06 -0.10 -22.49
C PRO A 96 9.72 1.30 -23.01
N ILE A 97 9.98 1.54 -24.29
CA ILE A 97 9.39 2.67 -25.02
C ILE A 97 7.89 2.43 -24.97
N VAL A 98 7.16 3.33 -24.32
CA VAL A 98 5.70 3.32 -24.38
C VAL A 98 5.34 3.84 -25.78
N GLU A 99 4.87 2.96 -26.66
CA GLU A 99 4.36 3.37 -27.97
C GLU A 99 3.24 4.41 -27.76
N GLY A 100 3.53 5.69 -28.03
CA GLY A 100 2.59 6.80 -27.84
C GLY A 100 3.21 8.13 -27.42
N GLU A 101 4.48 8.17 -27.00
CA GLU A 101 5.21 9.43 -26.80
C GLU A 101 6.14 9.70 -28.00
N SER A 102 5.59 10.34 -29.03
CA SER A 102 6.33 10.98 -30.13
C SER A 102 5.93 12.44 -30.24
#